data_AF-A0A2S7ENA9-F1
#
_entry.id   AF-A0A2S7ENA9-F1
#
_cell.length_a   1.000
_cell.length_b   1.000
_cell.length_c   1.000
_cell.angle_alpha   90.00
_cell.angle_beta   90.00
_cell.angle_gamma   90.00
#
_symmetry.space_group_name_H-M   'P 1'
#
loop_
_entity.id
_entity.type
_entity.pdbx_description
1 polymer ?
#
loop_
_entity_poly.entity_id
_entity_poly.type
_entity_poly.pdbx_seq_one_letter_code
_entity_poly.pdbx_strand_id
1 'polypeptide(L)'
;MVVQPLVLFVWVFVPALAQGADLPWDQVGLMSLMAVLFAAPFVLVLGVPLTIFLHRTQRLRLWPLALAGAIAGGIFIGWRGPGYGTGFSSGGNWYGKYVDFVIDGEPTLYGWLSYLQSIAGFALHGLVGATVFYLVWARWMGPNNSFKPKPLSGSV
;
A
#
# COMPACT_ATOMS: atom_id res chain seq x y z
N MET A 1 -9.89 2.14 6.36
CA MET A 1 -8.81 3.15 6.32
C MET A 1 -7.77 3.02 7.45
N VAL A 2 -7.73 1.90 8.20
CA VAL A 2 -6.78 1.72 9.33
C VAL A 2 -5.40 1.19 8.90
N VAL A 3 -5.31 0.57 7.71
CA VAL A 3 -4.08 -0.08 7.22
C VAL A 3 -2.94 0.92 7.02
N GLN A 4 -3.24 2.10 6.48
CA GLN A 4 -2.24 3.12 6.17
C GLN A 4 -1.55 3.68 7.43
N PRO A 5 -2.29 4.12 8.46
CA PRO A 5 -1.69 4.48 9.76
C PRO A 5 -0.88 3.33 10.39
N LEU A 6 -1.38 2.10 10.34
CA LEU A 6 -0.68 0.94 10.90
C LEU A 6 0.64 0.66 10.16
N VAL A 7 0.65 0.77 8.83
CA VAL A 7 1.84 0.54 8.04
C VAL A 7 2.87 1.64 8.29
N LEU A 8 2.47 2.92 8.36
CA LEU A 8 3.37 3.99 8.81
C LEU A 8 3.96 3.71 10.18
N PHE A 9 3.13 3.26 11.13
CA PHE A 9 3.60 2.92 12.46
C PHE A 9 4.66 1.81 12.43
N VAL A 10 4.39 0.72 11.71
CA VAL A 10 5.34 -0.40 11.61
C VAL A 10 6.61 -0.03 10.82
N TRP A 11 6.52 0.75 9.76
CA TRP A 11 7.68 1.06 8.91
C TRP A 11 8.55 2.19 9.44
N VAL A 12 7.97 3.18 10.11
CA VAL A 12 8.71 4.37 10.57
C VAL A 12 9.01 4.25 12.06
N PHE A 13 8.00 3.94 12.88
CA PHE A 13 8.16 4.00 14.32
C PHE A 13 8.88 2.77 14.87
N VAL A 14 8.63 1.55 14.39
CA VAL A 14 9.30 0.35 14.92
C VAL A 14 10.83 0.39 14.71
N PRO A 15 11.36 0.72 13.51
CA PRO A 15 12.81 0.83 13.34
C PRO A 15 13.42 1.98 14.15
N ALA A 16 12.73 3.12 14.25
CA ALA A 16 13.20 4.26 15.01
C ALA A 16 13.24 3.99 16.52
N LEU A 17 12.21 3.32 17.06
CA LEU A 17 12.19 2.84 18.45
C LEU A 17 13.32 1.84 18.71
N ALA A 18 13.56 0.91 17.79
CA ALA A 18 14.64 -0.07 17.91
C ALA A 18 16.04 0.59 17.90
N GLN A 19 16.16 1.79 17.35
CA GLN A 19 17.38 2.61 17.35
C GLN A 19 17.46 3.60 18.53
N GLY A 20 16.46 3.61 19.41
CA GLY A 20 16.41 4.51 20.57
C GLY A 20 16.11 5.97 20.23
N ALA A 21 15.48 6.23 19.08
CA ALA A 21 15.15 7.60 18.67
C ALA A 21 13.99 8.18 19.50
N ASP A 22 14.12 9.46 19.87
CA ASP A 22 13.00 10.24 20.41
C ASP A 22 12.00 10.55 19.29
N LEU A 23 10.79 10.03 19.43
CA LEU A 23 9.75 10.16 18.42
C LEU A 23 8.82 11.34 18.73
N PRO A 24 8.40 12.11 17.71
CA PRO A 24 7.47 13.22 17.88
C PRO A 24 6.05 12.66 18.08
N TRP A 25 5.77 12.16 19.28
CA TRP A 25 4.51 11.51 19.66
C TRP A 25 3.30 12.43 19.46
N ASP A 26 3.50 13.74 19.62
CA ASP A 26 2.54 14.80 19.38
C ASP A 26 2.10 14.90 17.91
N GLN A 27 2.94 14.47 16.96
CA GLN A 27 2.67 14.57 15.53
C GLN A 27 2.11 13.29 14.91
N VAL A 28 2.07 12.17 15.65
CA VAL A 28 1.62 10.86 15.15
C VAL A 28 0.22 10.92 14.54
N GLY A 29 -0.69 11.65 15.18
CA GLY A 29 -2.06 11.84 14.68
C GLY A 29 -2.09 12.55 13.32
N LEU A 30 -1.30 13.63 13.18
CA LEU A 30 -1.18 14.37 11.92
C LEU A 30 -0.52 13.51 10.82
N MET A 31 0.54 12.78 11.15
CA MET A 31 1.21 11.87 10.21
C MET A 31 0.25 10.78 9.71
N SER A 32 -0.55 10.21 10.63
CA SER A 32 -1.58 9.22 10.29
C SER A 32 -2.66 9.79 9.38
N LEU A 33 -3.13 11.02 9.65
CA LEU A 33 -4.10 11.72 8.82
C LEU A 33 -3.55 11.97 7.41
N MET A 34 -2.32 12.46 7.30
CA MET A 34 -1.65 12.71 6.02
C MET A 34 -1.51 11.41 5.21
N ALA A 35 -1.18 10.30 5.86
CA ALA A 35 -1.17 8.97 5.23
C ALA A 35 -2.52 8.65 4.60
N VAL A 36 -3.60 8.76 5.39
CA VAL A 36 -4.96 8.48 4.91
C VAL A 36 -5.34 9.38 3.74
N LEU A 37 -5.05 10.68 3.83
CA LEU A 37 -5.33 11.62 2.75
C LEU A 37 -4.55 11.28 1.48
N PHE A 38 -3.29 10.87 1.61
CA PHE A 38 -2.48 10.46 0.46
C PHE A 38 -2.99 9.13 -0.12
N ALA A 39 -3.43 8.20 0.72
CA ALA A 39 -3.95 6.90 0.31
C ALA A 39 -5.29 6.96 -0.42
N ALA A 40 -6.17 7.85 0.03
CA ALA A 40 -7.57 7.84 -0.35
C ALA A 40 -7.77 7.97 -1.87
N PRO A 41 -7.09 8.90 -2.58
CA PRO A 41 -7.17 8.97 -4.04
C PRO A 41 -6.80 7.65 -4.73
N PHE A 42 -5.75 6.96 -4.28
CA PHE A 42 -5.33 5.69 -4.87
C PHE A 42 -6.37 4.59 -4.66
N VAL A 43 -6.94 4.51 -3.47
CA VAL A 43 -8.01 3.54 -3.18
C VAL A 43 -9.24 3.82 -4.04
N LEU A 44 -9.60 5.09 -4.22
CA LEU A 44 -10.78 5.47 -5.02
C LEU A 44 -10.56 5.27 -6.52
N VAL A 45 -9.38 5.60 -7.05
CA VAL A 45 -9.09 5.54 -8.49
C VAL A 45 -8.72 4.14 -8.95
N LEU A 46 -7.99 3.37 -8.13
CA LEU A 46 -7.52 2.03 -8.50
C LEU A 46 -8.25 0.92 -7.74
N GLY A 47 -8.36 1.06 -6.41
CA GLY A 47 -8.91 0.01 -5.55
C GLY A 47 -10.40 -0.28 -5.79
N VAL A 48 -11.23 0.76 -5.88
CA VAL A 48 -12.68 0.62 -6.10
C VAL A 48 -12.98 0.03 -7.48
N PRO A 49 -12.45 0.57 -8.61
CA PRO A 49 -12.69 -0.03 -9.92
C PRO A 49 -12.21 -1.48 -10.02
N LEU A 50 -11.05 -1.79 -9.45
CA LEU A 50 -10.51 -3.15 -9.45
C LEU A 50 -11.42 -4.13 -8.69
N THR A 51 -11.95 -3.70 -7.55
CA THR A 51 -12.91 -4.49 -6.77
C THR A 51 -14.21 -4.72 -7.54
N ILE A 52 -14.76 -3.66 -8.14
CA ILE A 52 -15.99 -3.74 -8.96
C ILE A 52 -15.77 -4.70 -10.14
N PHE A 53 -14.62 -4.60 -10.82
CA PHE A 53 -14.27 -5.48 -11.93
C PHE A 53 -14.18 -6.95 -11.51
N LEU A 54 -13.49 -7.25 -10.41
CA LEU A 54 -13.39 -8.61 -9.88
C LEU A 54 -14.75 -9.14 -9.39
N HIS A 55 -15.59 -8.28 -8.84
CA HIS A 55 -16.95 -8.64 -8.46
C HIS A 55 -17.82 -8.99 -9.67
N ARG A 56 -17.85 -8.12 -10.69
CA ARG A 56 -18.63 -8.33 -11.92
C ARG A 56 -18.23 -9.59 -12.67
N THR A 57 -16.94 -9.94 -12.64
CA THR A 57 -16.42 -11.16 -13.28
C THR A 57 -16.55 -12.41 -12.43
N GLN A 58 -17.19 -12.35 -11.25
CA GLN A 58 -17.32 -13.46 -10.29
C GLN A 58 -15.97 -14.01 -9.81
N ARG A 59 -14.90 -13.20 -9.89
CA ARG A 59 -13.53 -13.55 -9.46
C ARG A 59 -13.13 -12.89 -8.15
N LEU A 60 -14.06 -12.26 -7.43
CA LEU A 60 -13.79 -11.63 -6.14
C LEU A 60 -13.55 -12.68 -5.06
N ARG A 61 -12.28 -13.08 -4.96
CA ARG A 61 -11.73 -13.96 -3.93
C ARG A 61 -10.51 -13.29 -3.31
N LEU A 62 -10.08 -13.76 -2.13
CA LEU A 62 -8.96 -13.21 -1.40
C LEU A 62 -7.69 -13.08 -2.26
N TRP A 63 -7.23 -14.20 -2.85
CA TRP A 63 -5.98 -14.23 -3.61
C TRP A 63 -5.98 -13.35 -4.87
N PRO A 64 -6.99 -13.42 -5.76
CA PRO A 64 -7.08 -12.51 -6.90
C PRO A 64 -7.07 -11.03 -6.50
N LEU A 65 -7.79 -10.66 -5.42
CA LEU A 65 -7.82 -9.27 -4.97
C LEU A 65 -6.50 -8.84 -4.34
N ALA A 66 -5.86 -9.70 -3.55
CA ALA A 66 -4.56 -9.46 -2.94
C ALA A 66 -3.45 -9.29 -4.00
N LEU A 67 -3.42 -10.17 -5.01
CA LEU A 67 -2.48 -10.09 -6.14
C LEU A 67 -2.73 -8.83 -6.98
N ALA A 68 -3.99 -8.51 -7.25
CA ALA A 68 -4.33 -7.31 -8.01
C ALA A 68 -3.97 -6.03 -7.24
N GLY A 69 -4.15 -6.02 -5.91
CA GLY A 69 -3.65 -4.96 -5.04
C GLY A 69 -2.13 -4.84 -5.08
N ALA A 70 -1.41 -5.96 -5.06
CA ALA A 70 0.05 -5.99 -5.17
C ALA A 70 0.55 -5.40 -6.50
N ILE A 71 -0.08 -5.78 -7.61
CA ILE A 71 0.24 -5.27 -8.95
C ILE A 71 -0.06 -3.76 -9.02
N ALA A 72 -1.22 -3.32 -8.52
CA ALA A 72 -1.58 -1.90 -8.51
C ALA A 72 -0.59 -1.06 -7.70
N GLY A 73 -0.16 -1.55 -6.54
CA GLY A 73 0.87 -0.89 -5.72
C GLY A 73 2.23 -0.87 -6.42
N GLY A 74 2.65 -2.01 -6.99
CA GLY A 74 3.93 -2.12 -7.68
C GLY A 74 4.03 -1.25 -8.94
N ILE A 75 2.98 -1.21 -9.77
CA ILE A 75 2.95 -0.39 -11.00
C ILE A 75 3.06 1.10 -10.69
N PHE A 76 2.47 1.56 -9.58
CA PHE A 76 2.49 2.97 -9.21
C PHE A 76 3.91 3.56 -9.16
N ILE A 77 4.87 2.80 -8.60
CA ILE A 77 6.28 3.19 -8.58
C ILE A 77 7.07 2.59 -9.75
N GLY A 78 6.64 1.43 -10.25
CA GLY A 78 7.35 0.62 -11.23
C GLY A 78 7.21 1.06 -12.69
N TRP A 79 6.38 2.06 -12.98
CA TRP A 79 6.13 2.50 -14.36
C TRP A 79 7.31 3.27 -14.97
N ARG A 80 8.15 3.92 -14.15
CA ARG A 80 9.31 4.70 -14.62
C ARG A 80 10.57 4.17 -13.95
N GLY A 81 11.55 3.75 -14.75
CA GLY A 81 12.85 3.30 -14.25
C GLY A 81 13.58 4.36 -13.41
N PRO A 82 14.62 3.96 -12.64
CA PRO A 82 15.30 4.83 -11.68
C PRO A 82 16.21 5.90 -12.29
N GLY A 83 16.30 5.98 -13.63
CA GLY A 83 17.07 7.00 -14.31
C GLY A 83 16.40 8.38 -14.30
N TYR A 84 17.22 9.41 -14.37
CA TYR A 84 16.81 10.81 -14.37
C TYR A 84 17.39 11.56 -15.58
N GLY A 85 17.09 12.85 -15.70
CA GLY A 85 17.69 13.69 -16.73
C GLY A 85 19.20 13.80 -16.57
N THR A 86 19.89 14.10 -17.67
CA THR A 86 21.33 14.35 -17.68
C THR A 86 21.72 15.44 -16.68
N GLY A 87 22.87 15.29 -16.03
CA GLY A 87 23.36 16.17 -14.97
C GLY A 87 22.80 15.87 -13.57
N PHE A 88 21.84 14.95 -13.41
CA PHE A 88 21.32 14.56 -12.10
C PHE A 88 22.17 13.46 -11.46
N SER A 89 22.68 13.68 -10.25
CA SER A 89 23.34 12.64 -9.46
C SER A 89 22.73 12.57 -8.07
N SER A 90 22.59 11.36 -7.53
CA SER A 90 22.06 11.13 -6.20
C SER A 90 22.76 9.97 -5.52
N GLY A 91 22.92 10.06 -4.20
CA GLY A 91 23.48 9.03 -3.36
C GLY A 91 22.81 9.04 -1.99
N GLY A 92 23.06 8.01 -1.20
CA GLY A 92 22.51 7.91 0.13
C GLY A 92 22.96 6.67 0.87
N ASN A 93 22.39 6.48 2.05
CA ASN A 93 22.70 5.33 2.89
C ASN A 93 21.99 4.07 2.37
N TRP A 94 22.75 3.01 2.12
CA TRP A 94 22.30 1.67 1.83
C TRP A 94 22.80 0.72 2.91
N TYR A 95 21.92 0.41 3.87
CA TYR A 95 22.21 -0.49 5.01
C TYR A 95 23.50 -0.13 5.77
N GLY A 96 23.71 1.16 6.05
CA GLY A 96 24.88 1.65 6.79
C GLY A 96 26.06 2.09 5.91
N LYS A 97 26.04 1.81 4.60
CA LYS A 97 27.09 2.24 3.66
C LYS A 97 26.57 3.35 2.75
N TYR A 98 27.34 4.42 2.58
CA TYR A 98 27.01 5.42 1.56
C TYR A 98 27.30 4.88 0.16
N VAL A 99 26.33 4.97 -0.74
CA VAL A 99 26.42 4.52 -2.14
C VAL A 99 25.78 5.54 -3.08
N ASP A 100 26.28 5.61 -4.30
CA ASP A 100 25.65 6.39 -5.36
C ASP A 100 24.53 5.58 -5.98
N PHE A 101 23.35 6.19 -6.13
CA PHE A 101 22.18 5.59 -6.76
C PHE A 101 22.06 6.01 -8.23
N VAL A 102 22.42 7.25 -8.55
CA VAL A 102 22.38 7.80 -9.91
C VAL A 102 23.62 8.66 -10.13
N ILE A 103 24.28 8.49 -11.27
CA ILE A 103 25.44 9.29 -11.68
C ILE A 103 25.16 9.84 -13.08
N ASP A 104 25.11 11.16 -13.21
CA ASP A 104 24.84 11.87 -14.47
C ASP A 104 23.56 11.40 -15.22
N GLY A 105 22.49 11.13 -14.47
CA GLY A 105 21.21 10.64 -14.98
C GLY A 105 21.11 9.13 -15.11
N GLU A 106 22.25 8.42 -15.11
CA GLU A 106 22.31 6.97 -15.26
C GLU A 106 22.22 6.26 -13.91
N PRO A 107 21.26 5.32 -13.72
CA PRO A 107 21.13 4.58 -12.48
C PRO A 107 22.27 3.58 -12.31
N THR A 108 22.91 3.59 -11.14
CA THR A 108 23.93 2.60 -10.77
C THR A 108 23.27 1.26 -10.42
N LEU A 109 24.08 0.23 -10.15
CA LEU A 109 23.59 -1.03 -9.59
C LEU A 109 22.76 -0.81 -8.31
N TYR A 110 23.22 0.05 -7.40
CA TYR A 110 22.47 0.36 -6.18
C TYR A 110 21.19 1.14 -6.47
N GLY A 111 21.18 1.99 -7.51
CA GLY A 111 19.95 2.65 -7.99
C GLY A 111 18.89 1.65 -8.42
N TRP A 112 19.27 0.63 -9.21
CA TRP A 112 18.38 -0.45 -9.60
C TRP A 112 17.90 -1.30 -8.42
N LEU A 113 18.78 -1.64 -7.48
CA LEU A 113 18.41 -2.40 -6.29
C LEU A 113 17.43 -1.62 -5.40
N SER A 114 17.68 -0.33 -5.18
CA SER A 114 16.81 0.56 -4.43
C SER A 114 15.44 0.70 -5.08
N TYR A 115 15.41 0.79 -6.42
CA TYR A 115 14.18 0.82 -7.20
C TYR A 115 13.36 -0.47 -7.08
N LEU A 116 13.98 -1.65 -7.22
CA LEU A 116 13.31 -2.94 -7.04
C LEU A 116 12.79 -3.10 -5.60
N GLN A 117 13.56 -2.67 -4.61
CA GLN A 117 13.13 -2.67 -3.21
C GLN A 117 11.90 -1.76 -3.01
N SER A 118 11.86 -0.62 -3.69
CA SER A 118 10.72 0.29 -3.67
C SER A 118 9.48 -0.34 -4.30
N ILE A 119 9.61 -0.96 -5.49
CA ILE A 119 8.52 -1.72 -6.13
C ILE A 119 7.99 -2.81 -5.20
N ALA A 120 8.88 -3.60 -4.61
CA ALA A 120 8.50 -4.66 -3.67
C ALA A 120 7.78 -4.09 -2.44
N GLY A 121 8.29 -2.99 -1.88
CA GLY A 121 7.66 -2.29 -0.76
C GLY A 121 6.24 -1.85 -1.06
N PHE A 122 6.02 -1.15 -2.18
CA PHE A 122 4.68 -0.70 -2.59
C PHE A 122 3.75 -1.85 -2.97
N ALA A 123 4.27 -2.91 -3.61
CA ALA A 123 3.49 -4.12 -3.88
C ALA A 123 3.00 -4.80 -2.59
N LEU A 124 3.85 -4.88 -1.56
CA LEU A 124 3.45 -5.39 -0.26
C LEU A 124 2.36 -4.53 0.40
N HIS A 125 2.45 -3.21 0.30
CA HIS A 125 1.41 -2.31 0.80
C HIS A 125 0.06 -2.57 0.11
N GLY A 126 0.07 -2.70 -1.22
CA GLY A 126 -1.10 -3.02 -2.01
C GLY A 126 -1.70 -4.39 -1.64
N LEU A 127 -0.86 -5.39 -1.44
CA LEU A 127 -1.27 -6.74 -1.02
C LEU A 127 -1.94 -6.74 0.35
N VAL A 128 -1.32 -6.11 1.35
CA VAL A 128 -1.86 -6.02 2.72
C VAL A 128 -3.16 -5.22 2.72
N GLY A 129 -3.18 -4.07 2.05
CA GLY A 129 -4.38 -3.23 1.93
C GLY A 129 -5.56 -3.97 1.32
N ALA A 130 -5.35 -4.65 0.19
CA ALA A 130 -6.37 -5.44 -0.49
C ALA A 130 -6.84 -6.65 0.33
N THR A 131 -5.93 -7.30 1.05
CA THR A 131 -6.24 -8.42 1.96
C THR A 131 -7.15 -7.97 3.09
N VAL A 132 -6.78 -6.90 3.80
CA VAL A 132 -7.60 -6.35 4.89
C VAL A 132 -8.95 -5.91 4.38
N PHE A 133 -9.00 -5.24 3.22
CA PHE A 133 -10.25 -4.88 2.58
C PHE A 133 -11.12 -6.11 2.29
N TYR A 134 -10.57 -7.17 1.70
CA TYR A 134 -11.33 -8.40 1.41
C TYR A 134 -11.92 -9.01 2.68
N LEU A 135 -11.13 -9.11 3.76
CA LEU A 135 -11.59 -9.71 5.02
C LEU A 135 -12.74 -8.90 5.64
N VAL A 136 -12.65 -7.57 5.60
CA VAL A 136 -13.74 -6.69 6.06
C VAL A 136 -14.96 -6.85 5.16
N TRP A 137 -14.78 -6.83 3.84
CA TRP A 137 -15.88 -7.03 2.88
C TRP A 137 -16.56 -8.39 3.07
N ALA A 138 -15.80 -9.48 3.16
CA ALA A 138 -16.33 -10.83 3.33
C ALA A 138 -17.10 -10.97 4.65
N ARG A 139 -16.62 -10.33 5.73
CA ARG A 139 -17.28 -10.37 7.04
C ARG A 139 -18.58 -9.57 7.10
N TRP A 140 -18.68 -8.42 6.43
CA TRP A 140 -19.81 -7.50 6.62
C TRP A 140 -20.74 -7.38 5.41
N MET A 141 -20.23 -7.62 4.21
CA MET A 141 -20.92 -7.41 2.93
C MET A 141 -20.87 -8.65 2.02
N GLY A 142 -20.35 -9.77 2.52
CA GLY A 142 -20.25 -11.01 1.77
C GLY A 142 -21.63 -11.62 1.44
N PRO A 143 -21.71 -12.54 0.46
CA PRO A 143 -22.96 -13.15 0.01
C PRO A 143 -23.80 -13.79 1.14
N ASN A 144 -23.13 -14.23 2.21
CA ASN A 144 -23.76 -14.90 3.35
C ASN A 144 -24.41 -13.95 4.36
N ASN A 145 -24.17 -12.64 4.27
CA ASN A 145 -24.71 -11.63 5.19
C ASN A 145 -25.70 -10.68 4.49
N SER A 146 -26.35 -11.13 3.41
CA SER A 146 -27.46 -10.35 2.84
C SER A 146 -28.49 -10.10 3.94
N PHE A 147 -28.91 -8.85 4.08
CA PHE A 147 -29.92 -8.40 5.02
C PHE A 147 -31.22 -9.13 4.68
N LYS A 148 -31.43 -10.33 5.21
CA LYS A 148 -32.72 -11.01 5.11
C LYS A 148 -33.63 -10.30 6.11
N PRO A 149 -34.64 -9.53 5.68
CA PRO A 149 -35.61 -9.00 6.61
C PRO A 149 -36.19 -10.19 7.40
N LYS A 150 -36.17 -10.09 8.73
CA LYS A 150 -36.88 -11.07 9.57
C LYS A 150 -38.34 -11.06 9.12
N PRO A 151 -38.95 -12.22 8.78
CA PRO A 151 -40.38 -12.25 8.52
C PRO A 151 -41.09 -11.71 9.76
N LEU A 152 -42.02 -10.77 9.55
CA LEU A 152 -42.91 -10.32 10.61
C LEU A 152 -43.60 -11.56 11.17
N SER A 153 -43.42 -11.83 12.46
CA SER A 153 -44.11 -12.93 13.11
C SER A 153 -45.61 -12.67 13.01
N GLY A 154 -46.32 -13.47 12.21
CA GLY A 154 -47.78 -13.51 12.24
C GLY A 154 -48.55 -13.21 10.96
N SER A 155 -47.99 -13.36 9.75
CA SER A 155 -48.83 -13.47 8.54
C SER A 155 -49.12 -14.95 8.24
N VAL A 156 -50.23 -15.43 8.80
CA VAL A 156 -51.02 -16.57 8.26
C VAL A 156 -52.24 -15.97 7.60
#